data_AF-A0A1X0R7V2-F1
#
_entry.id   AF-A0A1X0R7V2-F1
#
_cell.length_a   1.000
_cell.length_b   1.000
_cell.length_c   1.000
_cell.angle_alpha   90.00
_cell.angle_beta   90.00
_cell.angle_gamma   90.00
#
_symmetry.space_group_name_H-M   'P 1'
#
loop_
_entity.id
_entity.type
_entity.pdbx_description
1 polymer ?
#
loop_
_entity_poly.entity_id
_entity_poly.type
_entity_poly.pdbx_seq_one_letter_code
_entity_poly.pdbx_strand_id
1 'polypeptide(L)'
;MVKFLVLLSTLAIAVSAEVQSSIGLFNVSSPAPNAPFVASQILPCVYTVASNATPDNLQLSISLNSGNVTTVINPSADISQGYSFQKSIGGATVYEHQFNYQIPTNTTAGSYQVIFTDNVSQTNLSIPIIISAAPPTSSVQNPSASGSSAPSQSSTSSSIFKPSSAGTVYTGANVLFTPDGNTIISVVGNRVSFFDLVNNTSYTLPIEMRKNIDHIVLSPKGNLLVTIDLGKEHRSS
;
A
#
# COMPACT_ATOMS: atom_id res chain seq x y z
N MET A 1 17.16 -41.88 -30.15
CA MET A 1 16.22 -41.90 -29.01
C MET A 1 16.22 -40.53 -28.36
N VAL A 2 15.25 -39.67 -28.70
CA VAL A 2 15.12 -38.33 -28.13
C VAL A 2 14.21 -38.45 -26.90
N LYS A 3 14.74 -38.18 -25.71
CA LYS A 3 13.98 -38.17 -24.45
C LYS A 3 13.26 -36.84 -24.34
N PHE A 4 11.94 -36.84 -24.51
CA PHE A 4 11.09 -35.69 -24.28
C PHE A 4 10.78 -35.60 -22.78
N LEU A 5 11.40 -34.65 -22.08
CA LEU A 5 11.10 -34.36 -20.68
C LEU A 5 9.92 -33.39 -20.66
N VAL A 6 8.71 -33.90 -20.43
CA VAL A 6 7.54 -33.05 -20.16
C VAL A 6 7.64 -32.58 -18.71
N LEU A 7 8.01 -31.32 -18.50
CA LEU A 7 7.77 -30.67 -17.21
C LEU A 7 6.26 -30.48 -17.06
N LEU A 8 5.65 -31.34 -16.24
CA LEU A 8 4.28 -31.16 -15.79
C LEU A 8 4.30 -30.02 -14.76
N SER A 9 4.15 -28.77 -15.22
CA SER A 9 3.89 -27.64 -14.32
C SER A 9 2.51 -27.86 -13.71
N THR A 10 2.46 -28.23 -12.44
CA THR A 10 1.23 -28.19 -11.65
C THR A 10 0.77 -26.74 -11.61
N LEU A 11 -0.18 -26.40 -12.46
CA LEU A 11 -0.97 -25.19 -12.34
C LEU A 11 -1.72 -25.33 -11.00
N ALA A 12 -1.25 -24.63 -9.97
CA ALA A 12 -2.01 -24.47 -8.76
C ALA A 12 -3.27 -23.68 -9.14
N ILE A 13 -4.38 -24.38 -9.28
CA ILE A 13 -5.69 -23.75 -9.42
C ILE A 13 -5.92 -23.07 -8.06
N ALA A 14 -5.67 -21.78 -7.98
CA ALA A 14 -6.15 -20.99 -6.87
C ALA A 14 -7.67 -21.05 -6.95
N VAL A 15 -8.28 -21.90 -6.10
CA VAL A 15 -9.72 -21.84 -5.87
C VAL A 15 -9.97 -20.53 -5.14
N SER A 16 -10.35 -19.50 -5.89
CA SER A 16 -10.92 -18.30 -5.30
C SER A 16 -12.18 -18.73 -4.56
N ALA A 17 -12.20 -18.58 -3.24
CA ALA A 17 -13.36 -18.88 -2.42
C ALA A 17 -14.42 -17.80 -2.67
N GLU A 18 -15.21 -17.96 -3.73
CA GLU A 18 -16.35 -17.09 -4.00
C GLU A 18 -17.45 -17.35 -2.95
N VAL A 19 -17.94 -16.27 -2.34
CA VAL A 19 -19.05 -16.31 -1.38
C VAL A 19 -20.31 -15.86 -2.11
N GLN A 20 -21.28 -16.75 -2.24
CA GLN A 20 -22.53 -16.49 -2.94
C GLN A 20 -23.54 -15.80 -2.02
N SER A 21 -24.29 -14.84 -2.58
CA SER A 21 -25.44 -14.20 -1.91
C SER A 21 -26.60 -15.18 -1.74
N SER A 22 -27.38 -15.00 -0.67
CA SER A 22 -28.58 -15.82 -0.40
C SER A 22 -29.64 -15.75 -1.50
N ILE A 23 -29.67 -14.66 -2.27
CA ILE A 23 -30.59 -14.44 -3.40
C ILE A 23 -30.04 -14.97 -4.73
N GLY A 24 -28.76 -15.36 -4.79
CA GLY A 24 -28.12 -15.90 -5.98
C GLY A 24 -27.93 -14.91 -7.14
N LEU A 25 -28.08 -13.59 -6.90
CA LEU A 25 -27.92 -12.56 -7.93
C LEU A 25 -26.51 -11.96 -7.99
N PHE A 26 -25.71 -12.17 -6.95
CA PHE A 26 -24.31 -11.77 -6.93
C PHE A 26 -23.45 -12.72 -6.09
N ASN A 27 -22.16 -12.79 -6.43
CA ASN A 27 -21.14 -13.49 -5.67
C ASN A 27 -19.99 -12.53 -5.39
N VAL A 28 -19.28 -12.72 -4.28
CA VAL A 28 -18.12 -11.92 -3.91
C VAL A 28 -16.87 -12.80 -3.95
N SER A 29 -15.87 -12.38 -4.71
CA SER A 29 -14.58 -13.06 -4.82
C SER A 29 -13.47 -12.36 -4.04
N SER A 30 -13.68 -11.09 -3.65
CA SER A 30 -12.80 -10.35 -2.75
C SER A 30 -13.58 -9.34 -1.90
N PRO A 31 -13.27 -9.19 -0.60
CA PRO A 31 -12.22 -9.89 0.13
C PRO A 31 -12.53 -11.37 0.34
N ALA A 32 -11.50 -12.19 0.52
CA ALA A 32 -11.67 -13.58 0.93
C ALA A 32 -12.00 -13.65 2.45
N PRO A 33 -12.78 -14.65 2.90
CA PRO A 33 -13.07 -14.83 4.32
C PRO A 33 -11.79 -14.95 5.16
N ASN A 34 -11.73 -14.17 6.24
CA ASN A 34 -10.62 -14.03 7.18
C ASN A 34 -9.31 -13.52 6.55
N ALA A 35 -9.37 -12.88 5.38
CA ALA A 35 -8.20 -12.31 4.73
C ALA A 35 -7.56 -11.19 5.59
N PRO A 36 -6.21 -11.15 5.69
CA PRO A 36 -5.50 -10.09 6.40
C PRO A 36 -5.35 -8.84 5.54
N PHE A 37 -5.63 -7.69 6.13
CA PHE A 37 -5.42 -6.36 5.57
C PHE A 37 -4.67 -5.48 6.57
N VAL A 38 -4.11 -4.38 6.07
CA VAL A 38 -3.38 -3.41 6.88
C VAL A 38 -3.98 -2.04 6.61
N ALA A 39 -4.17 -1.22 7.66
CA ALA A 39 -4.62 0.15 7.48
C ALA A 39 -3.62 0.93 6.59
N SER A 40 -4.11 1.95 5.90
CA SER A 40 -3.40 2.64 4.79
C SER A 40 -3.25 1.84 3.49
N GLN A 41 -3.68 0.58 3.43
CA GLN A 41 -3.68 -0.20 2.18
C GLN A 41 -5.07 -0.26 1.53
N ILE A 42 -5.10 -0.78 0.31
CA ILE A 42 -6.32 -0.99 -0.45
C ILE A 42 -6.99 -2.29 -0.01
N LEU A 43 -8.29 -2.20 0.26
CA LEU A 43 -9.22 -3.30 0.38
C LEU A 43 -9.95 -3.48 -0.96
N PRO A 44 -9.59 -4.48 -1.79
CA PRO A 44 -10.29 -4.77 -3.03
C PRO A 44 -11.60 -5.49 -2.75
N CYS A 45 -12.69 -4.90 -3.21
CA CYS A 45 -14.02 -5.51 -3.24
C CYS A 45 -14.30 -5.93 -4.68
N VAL A 46 -14.28 -7.23 -4.95
CA VAL A 46 -14.53 -7.80 -6.29
C VAL A 46 -15.73 -8.72 -6.19
N TYR A 47 -16.70 -8.50 -7.07
CA TYR A 47 -17.96 -9.23 -7.07
C TYR A 47 -18.46 -9.42 -8.50
N THR A 48 -19.20 -10.51 -8.71
CA THR A 48 -19.85 -10.82 -9.98
C THR A 48 -21.35 -10.73 -9.82
N VAL A 49 -22.01 -10.17 -10.81
CA VAL A 49 -23.46 -10.01 -10.88
C VAL A 49 -24.02 -10.95 -11.94
N ALA A 50 -25.14 -11.60 -11.63
CA ALA A 50 -25.82 -12.50 -12.55
C ALA A 50 -26.49 -11.72 -13.70
N SER A 51 -26.61 -12.33 -14.88
CA SER A 51 -27.20 -11.68 -16.07
C SER A 51 -28.68 -11.31 -15.93
N ASN A 52 -29.39 -11.86 -14.96
CA ASN A 52 -30.77 -11.53 -14.65
C ASN A 52 -30.93 -10.44 -13.57
N ALA A 53 -29.84 -9.87 -13.07
CA ALA A 53 -29.90 -8.75 -12.13
C ALA A 53 -30.30 -7.45 -12.85
N THR A 54 -31.25 -6.72 -12.28
CA THR A 54 -31.72 -5.42 -12.76
C THR A 54 -31.78 -4.43 -11.59
N PRO A 55 -31.79 -3.10 -11.84
CA PRO A 55 -31.92 -2.11 -10.78
C PRO A 55 -33.20 -2.23 -9.91
N ASP A 56 -34.20 -2.97 -10.39
CA ASP A 56 -35.46 -3.22 -9.68
C ASP A 56 -35.36 -4.41 -8.71
N ASN A 57 -34.46 -5.36 -8.96
CA ASN A 57 -34.33 -6.59 -8.17
C ASN A 57 -33.01 -6.69 -7.39
N LEU A 58 -32.04 -5.82 -7.68
CA LEU A 58 -30.76 -5.77 -7.00
C LEU A 58 -30.28 -4.31 -6.90
N GLN A 59 -30.06 -3.85 -5.68
CA GLN A 59 -29.40 -2.57 -5.42
C GLN A 59 -28.30 -2.80 -4.38
N LEU A 60 -27.05 -2.80 -4.82
CA LEU A 60 -25.95 -3.24 -3.98
C LEU A 60 -25.28 -2.05 -3.29
N SER A 61 -25.06 -2.16 -1.99
CA SER A 61 -24.19 -1.26 -1.22
C SER A 61 -23.14 -2.06 -0.44
N ILE A 62 -22.00 -1.44 -0.16
CA ILE A 62 -20.88 -2.05 0.53
C ILE A 62 -20.56 -1.21 1.77
N SER A 63 -20.50 -1.87 2.92
CA SER A 63 -20.13 -1.25 4.19
C SER A 63 -19.04 -2.05 4.90
N LEU A 64 -18.27 -1.34 5.74
CA LEU A 64 -17.25 -1.91 6.61
C LEU A 64 -17.73 -1.77 8.06
N ASN A 65 -17.91 -2.89 8.74
CA ASN A 65 -18.36 -2.95 10.13
C ASN A 65 -17.21 -3.36 11.05
N SER A 66 -16.90 -2.54 12.05
CA SER A 66 -15.87 -2.79 13.08
C SER A 66 -16.41 -3.46 14.35
N GLY A 67 -17.67 -3.91 14.32
CA GLY A 67 -18.41 -4.44 15.47
C GLY A 67 -19.16 -3.37 16.25
N ASN A 68 -18.59 -2.16 16.37
CA ASN A 68 -19.21 -1.02 17.07
C ASN A 68 -19.72 0.06 16.11
N VAL A 69 -19.12 0.16 14.93
CA VAL A 69 -19.41 1.20 13.93
C VAL A 69 -19.49 0.56 12.55
N THR A 70 -20.56 0.87 11.82
CA THR A 70 -20.70 0.53 10.41
C THR A 70 -20.47 1.78 9.57
N THR A 71 -19.50 1.71 8.65
CA THR A 71 -19.20 2.79 7.70
C THR A 71 -19.59 2.34 6.30
N VAL A 72 -20.45 3.10 5.61
CA VAL A 72 -20.75 2.83 4.19
C VAL A 72 -19.54 3.27 3.37
N ILE A 73 -18.92 2.31 2.67
CA ILE A 73 -17.73 2.55 1.85
C ILE A 73 -18.07 2.69 0.36
N ASN A 74 -19.18 2.10 -0.08
CA ASN A 74 -19.78 2.34 -1.38
C ASN A 74 -21.31 2.27 -1.27
N PRO A 75 -22.04 3.40 -1.37
CA PRO A 75 -23.49 3.42 -1.22
C PRO A 75 -24.25 2.89 -2.45
N SER A 76 -23.59 2.77 -3.61
CA SER A 76 -24.22 2.33 -4.86
C SER A 76 -23.17 1.61 -5.72
N ALA A 77 -23.02 0.32 -5.44
CA ALA A 77 -22.13 -0.55 -6.19
C ALA A 77 -22.67 -0.78 -7.62
N ASP A 78 -21.75 -0.82 -8.58
CA ASP A 78 -22.06 -0.96 -10.00
C ASP A 78 -22.57 -2.38 -10.30
N ILE A 79 -23.65 -2.46 -11.07
CA ILE A 79 -24.26 -3.71 -11.52
C ILE A 79 -24.44 -3.75 -13.05
N SER A 80 -23.74 -2.84 -13.75
CA SER A 80 -23.90 -2.65 -15.18
C SER A 80 -23.45 -3.86 -16.01
N GLN A 81 -24.30 -4.30 -16.93
CA GLN A 81 -24.08 -5.50 -17.72
C GLN A 81 -23.35 -5.25 -19.04
N GLY A 82 -22.36 -4.35 -19.03
CA GLY A 82 -21.56 -4.03 -20.21
C GLY A 82 -20.64 -5.18 -20.63
N TYR A 83 -20.36 -5.30 -21.93
CA TYR A 83 -19.47 -6.34 -22.48
C TYR A 83 -18.08 -6.37 -21.82
N SER A 84 -17.55 -5.22 -21.39
CA SER A 84 -16.24 -5.12 -20.72
C SER A 84 -16.19 -5.81 -19.36
N PHE A 85 -17.35 -6.03 -18.73
CA PHE A 85 -17.49 -6.67 -17.43
C PHE A 85 -17.86 -8.15 -17.56
N GLN A 86 -18.27 -8.59 -18.76
CA GLN A 86 -18.81 -9.93 -19.00
C GLN A 86 -17.73 -11.02 -18.83
N LYS A 87 -18.06 -12.04 -18.04
CA LYS A 87 -17.31 -13.29 -17.89
C LYS A 87 -18.23 -14.48 -18.10
N SER A 88 -17.67 -15.59 -18.57
CA SER A 88 -18.37 -16.88 -18.61
C SER A 88 -17.80 -17.81 -17.54
N ILE A 89 -18.63 -18.17 -16.57
CA ILE A 89 -18.26 -19.04 -15.44
C ILE A 89 -19.25 -20.20 -15.41
N GLY A 90 -18.75 -21.44 -15.53
CA GLY A 90 -19.61 -22.64 -15.49
C GLY A 90 -20.69 -22.67 -16.59
N GLY A 91 -20.50 -21.98 -17.71
CA GLY A 91 -21.49 -21.84 -18.78
C GLY A 91 -22.54 -20.75 -18.57
N ALA A 92 -22.54 -20.07 -17.42
CA ALA A 92 -23.36 -18.90 -17.16
C ALA A 92 -22.61 -17.60 -17.53
N THR A 93 -23.35 -16.59 -18.00
CA THR A 93 -22.84 -15.24 -18.21
C THR A 93 -22.99 -14.43 -16.93
N VAL A 94 -21.89 -13.88 -16.44
CA VAL A 94 -21.85 -13.01 -15.26
C VAL A 94 -21.08 -11.72 -15.58
N TYR A 95 -21.23 -10.70 -14.75
CA TYR A 95 -20.59 -9.40 -14.94
C TYR A 95 -19.75 -9.05 -13.71
N GLU A 96 -18.42 -8.98 -13.86
CA GLU A 96 -17.50 -8.70 -12.77
C GLU A 96 -17.27 -7.19 -12.61
N HIS A 97 -17.39 -6.73 -11.36
CA HIS A 97 -17.10 -5.36 -10.96
C HIS A 97 -16.07 -5.34 -9.83
N GLN A 98 -15.38 -4.22 -9.72
CA GLN A 98 -14.38 -3.98 -8.69
C GLN A 98 -14.54 -2.60 -8.09
N PHE A 99 -14.42 -2.53 -6.77
CA PHE A 99 -14.30 -1.30 -6.00
C PHE A 99 -13.10 -1.41 -5.05
N ASN A 100 -12.19 -0.45 -5.12
CA ASN A 100 -10.99 -0.43 -4.28
C ASN A 100 -11.16 0.61 -3.18
N TYR A 101 -11.35 0.14 -1.95
CA TYR A 101 -11.47 1.02 -0.78
C TYR A 101 -10.11 1.26 -0.13
N GLN A 102 -9.72 2.52 0.06
CA GLN A 102 -8.50 2.83 0.81
C GLN A 102 -8.80 2.84 2.31
N ILE A 103 -8.24 1.88 3.05
CA ILE A 103 -8.45 1.78 4.50
C ILE A 103 -7.78 3.00 5.17
N PRO A 104 -8.51 3.80 5.96
CA PRO A 104 -7.94 4.97 6.66
C PRO A 104 -6.76 4.60 7.55
N THR A 105 -5.73 5.44 7.62
CA THR A 105 -4.51 5.18 8.41
C THR A 105 -4.77 5.09 9.92
N ASN A 106 -5.82 5.74 10.41
CA ASN A 106 -6.26 5.72 11.80
C ASN A 106 -7.20 4.54 12.12
N THR A 107 -7.37 3.59 11.20
CA THR A 107 -8.18 2.38 11.44
C THR A 107 -7.55 1.56 12.55
N THR A 108 -8.32 1.26 13.59
CA THR A 108 -7.87 0.44 14.72
C THR A 108 -7.66 -1.01 14.27
N ALA A 109 -6.64 -1.68 14.80
CA ALA A 109 -6.46 -3.10 14.52
C ALA A 109 -7.63 -3.91 15.11
N GLY A 110 -8.15 -4.88 14.36
CA GLY A 110 -9.23 -5.73 14.84
C GLY A 110 -9.89 -6.59 13.77
N SER A 111 -10.96 -7.27 14.19
CA SER A 111 -11.85 -8.01 13.30
C SER A 111 -12.91 -7.09 12.72
N TYR A 112 -13.06 -7.15 11.39
CA TYR A 112 -14.03 -6.36 10.65
C TYR A 112 -14.90 -7.29 9.80
N GLN A 113 -16.05 -6.78 9.37
CA GLN A 113 -16.89 -7.44 8.38
C GLN A 113 -17.12 -6.49 7.21
N VAL A 114 -16.82 -6.96 6.01
CA VAL A 114 -17.26 -6.30 4.78
C VAL A 114 -18.64 -6.82 4.45
N ILE A 115 -19.62 -5.94 4.43
CA ILE A 115 -21.03 -6.30 4.28
C ILE A 115 -21.49 -5.77 2.93
N PHE A 116 -21.89 -6.69 2.07
CA PHE A 116 -22.59 -6.42 0.82
C PHE A 116 -24.08 -6.54 1.10
N THR A 117 -24.79 -5.42 0.99
CA THR A 117 -26.22 -5.34 1.26
C THR A 117 -26.97 -5.19 -0.06
N ASP A 118 -27.94 -6.06 -0.29
CA ASP A 118 -28.99 -5.80 -1.28
C ASP A 118 -30.09 -4.96 -0.63
N ASN A 119 -30.22 -3.71 -1.06
CA ASN A 119 -31.18 -2.75 -0.57
C ASN A 119 -32.62 -3.05 -1.05
N VAL A 120 -32.80 -3.89 -2.08
CA VAL A 120 -34.13 -4.33 -2.53
C VAL A 120 -34.67 -5.42 -1.62
N SER A 121 -33.92 -6.52 -1.45
CA SER A 121 -34.36 -7.67 -0.64
C SER A 121 -34.01 -7.53 0.85
N GLN A 122 -33.27 -6.49 1.24
CA GLN A 122 -32.76 -6.26 2.60
C GLN A 122 -31.90 -7.40 3.14
N THR A 123 -31.20 -8.12 2.25
CA THR A 123 -30.32 -9.23 2.63
C THR A 123 -28.86 -8.79 2.68
N ASN A 124 -28.12 -9.31 3.66
CA ASN A 124 -26.71 -9.01 3.86
C ASN A 124 -25.85 -10.24 3.60
N LEU A 125 -24.75 -10.03 2.87
CA LEU A 125 -23.65 -10.97 2.75
C LEU A 125 -22.44 -10.40 3.49
N SER A 126 -22.07 -11.02 4.61
CA SER A 126 -21.00 -10.53 5.49
C SER A 126 -19.75 -11.39 5.35
N ILE A 127 -18.63 -10.74 5.06
CA ILE A 127 -17.33 -11.38 4.90
C ILE A 127 -16.41 -10.93 6.03
N PRO A 128 -16.04 -11.82 6.97
CA PRO A 128 -15.11 -11.46 8.03
C PRO A 128 -13.72 -11.22 7.44
N ILE A 129 -13.04 -10.18 7.92
CA ILE A 129 -11.65 -9.86 7.58
C ILE A 129 -10.91 -9.40 8.84
N ILE A 130 -9.58 -9.37 8.76
CA ILE A 130 -8.74 -8.87 9.86
C ILE A 130 -7.99 -7.64 9.34
N ILE A 131 -8.12 -6.51 10.03
CA ILE A 131 -7.35 -5.30 9.71
C ILE A 131 -6.30 -5.11 10.80
N SER A 132 -5.04 -5.02 10.41
CA SER A 132 -3.93 -4.64 11.28
C SER A 132 -3.74 -3.12 11.24
N ALA A 133 -3.21 -2.55 12.33
CA ALA A 133 -2.85 -1.14 12.37
C ALA A 133 -1.89 -0.78 11.24
N ALA A 134 -1.96 0.46 10.76
CA ALA A 134 -1.04 0.93 9.75
C ALA A 134 0.38 0.80 10.32
N PRO A 135 1.37 0.40 9.51
CA PRO A 135 2.76 0.51 9.95
C PRO A 135 2.98 1.96 10.39
N PRO A 136 3.71 2.21 11.50
CA PRO A 136 3.88 3.55 12.03
C PRO A 136 4.40 4.46 10.91
N THR A 137 3.54 5.34 10.42
CA THR A 137 3.97 6.43 9.56
C THR A 137 4.73 7.36 10.49
N SER A 138 6.05 7.28 10.48
CA SER A 138 6.89 8.30 11.08
C SER A 138 6.54 9.63 10.40
N SER A 139 5.63 10.39 11.03
CA SER A 139 5.44 11.79 10.69
C SER A 139 6.72 12.49 11.12
N VAL A 140 7.59 12.79 10.14
CA VAL A 140 8.58 13.84 10.35
C VAL A 140 7.76 15.11 10.53
N GLN A 141 7.58 15.50 11.79
CA GLN A 141 7.08 16.80 12.17
C GLN A 141 8.03 17.82 11.55
N ASN A 142 7.61 18.44 10.45
CA ASN A 142 8.32 19.57 9.88
C ASN A 142 8.27 20.68 10.95
N PRO A 143 9.40 21.16 11.51
CA PRO A 143 9.35 22.32 12.37
C PRO A 143 8.88 23.49 11.53
N SER A 144 7.67 23.99 11.79
CA SER A 144 7.25 25.30 11.28
C SER A 144 8.26 26.34 11.76
N ALA A 145 9.01 26.91 10.83
CA ALA A 145 9.87 28.05 11.09
C ALA A 145 9.00 29.29 11.34
N SER A 146 8.60 29.48 12.60
CA SER A 146 8.07 30.75 13.11
C SER A 146 9.22 31.48 13.79
N GLY A 147 9.72 32.58 13.21
CA GLY A 147 10.77 33.35 13.87
C GLY A 147 11.41 34.40 12.98
N SER A 148 10.69 35.49 12.71
CA SER A 148 11.27 36.73 12.20
C SER A 148 11.98 37.47 13.35
N SER A 149 13.30 37.65 13.29
CA SER A 149 13.99 38.82 13.87
C SER A 149 15.47 38.87 13.47
N ALA A 150 15.89 40.05 12.97
CA ALA A 150 17.23 40.44 12.57
C ALA A 150 18.23 40.53 13.77
N PRO A 151 19.55 40.75 13.52
CA PRO A 151 20.62 40.34 14.43
C PRO A 151 21.07 41.43 15.42
N SER A 152 21.59 41.02 16.59
CA SER A 152 22.44 41.86 17.43
C SER A 152 23.44 41.04 18.24
N GLN A 153 24.60 41.65 18.48
CA GLN A 153 25.88 41.08 18.87
C GLN A 153 25.99 40.64 20.36
N SER A 154 26.99 39.78 20.60
CA SER A 154 28.06 39.91 21.61
C SER A 154 28.08 38.99 22.84
N SER A 155 29.31 38.50 23.07
CA SER A 155 29.96 38.08 24.32
C SER A 155 29.77 36.64 24.86
N THR A 156 30.89 35.92 24.83
CA THR A 156 31.41 34.98 25.85
C THR A 156 30.46 33.93 26.45
N SER A 157 30.48 32.72 25.87
CA SER A 157 30.65 31.46 26.64
C SER A 157 30.78 30.29 25.70
N SER A 158 31.63 29.34 26.09
CA SER A 158 31.94 28.07 25.42
C SER A 158 30.68 27.29 24.99
N SER A 159 30.40 27.25 23.68
CA SER A 159 29.39 26.35 23.12
C SER A 159 30.03 25.00 22.75
N ILE A 160 29.68 23.99 23.54
CA ILE A 160 30.04 22.56 23.43
C ILE A 160 29.47 21.88 22.16
N PHE A 161 28.66 22.58 21.36
CA PHE A 161 28.07 22.03 20.15
C PHE A 161 28.90 22.40 18.91
N LYS A 162 29.97 21.64 18.67
CA LYS A 162 30.36 21.35 17.29
C LYS A 162 29.29 20.41 16.73
N PRO A 163 28.55 20.76 15.65
CA PRO A 163 27.82 19.75 14.92
C PRO A 163 28.88 18.88 14.24
N SER A 164 29.23 17.76 14.88
CA SER A 164 29.78 16.63 14.16
C SER A 164 28.78 16.29 13.05
N SER A 165 29.26 16.04 11.85
CA SER A 165 28.53 15.61 10.65
C SER A 165 27.68 14.32 10.81
N ALA A 166 27.48 13.85 12.03
CA ALA A 166 26.65 12.71 12.42
C ALA A 166 25.15 13.02 12.51
N GLY A 167 24.72 14.27 12.28
CA GLY A 167 23.33 14.70 12.49
C GLY A 167 22.45 14.81 11.24
N THR A 168 23.01 14.66 10.04
CA THR A 168 22.22 14.81 8.81
C THR A 168 21.76 13.43 8.34
N VAL A 169 20.50 13.10 8.57
CA VAL A 169 19.94 11.78 8.23
C VAL A 169 19.44 11.71 6.78
N TYR A 170 19.19 12.87 6.15
CA TYR A 170 18.62 12.97 4.81
C TYR A 170 18.95 14.31 4.16
N THR A 171 19.36 14.30 2.88
CA THR A 171 19.69 15.53 2.12
C THR A 171 18.84 15.76 0.87
N GLY A 172 17.63 15.21 0.79
CA GLY A 172 16.66 15.57 -0.26
C GLY A 172 16.50 14.58 -1.41
N ALA A 173 17.30 13.51 -1.48
CA ALA A 173 17.23 12.47 -2.51
C ALA A 173 16.50 11.21 -1.99
N ASN A 174 15.84 10.43 -2.84
CA ASN A 174 14.86 9.41 -2.41
C ASN A 174 15.37 8.39 -1.36
N VAL A 175 14.46 7.92 -0.50
CA VAL A 175 14.70 6.87 0.51
C VAL A 175 14.22 5.52 -0.01
N LEU A 176 14.93 4.43 0.31
CA LEU A 176 14.52 3.06 -0.04
C LEU A 176 14.42 2.17 1.19
N PHE A 177 13.54 1.18 1.12
CA PHE A 177 13.55 0.04 2.04
C PHE A 177 14.26 -1.16 1.39
N THR A 178 14.92 -1.98 2.18
CA THR A 178 15.32 -3.32 1.76
C THR A 178 14.09 -4.20 1.51
N PRO A 179 14.19 -5.26 0.66
CA PRO A 179 13.03 -6.10 0.33
C PRO A 179 12.38 -6.81 1.52
N ASP A 180 13.15 -7.03 2.60
CA ASP A 180 12.68 -7.59 3.87
C ASP A 180 12.05 -6.54 4.79
N GLY A 181 12.12 -5.25 4.45
CA GLY A 181 11.54 -4.14 5.20
C GLY A 181 12.31 -3.74 6.48
N ASN A 182 13.40 -4.42 6.81
CA ASN A 182 14.10 -4.22 8.09
C ASN A 182 15.08 -3.06 8.07
N THR A 183 15.54 -2.63 6.89
CA THR A 183 16.58 -1.61 6.74
C THR A 183 16.11 -0.47 5.83
N ILE A 184 16.32 0.76 6.28
CA ILE A 184 16.19 1.97 5.45
C ILE A 184 17.55 2.32 4.85
N ILE A 185 17.56 2.60 3.56
CA ILE A 185 18.70 3.15 2.83
C ILE A 185 18.43 4.62 2.59
N SER A 186 19.27 5.49 3.15
CA SER A 186 19.17 6.94 3.00
C SER A 186 20.50 7.51 2.50
N VAL A 187 20.41 8.58 1.72
CA VAL A 187 21.56 9.34 1.26
C VAL A 187 21.81 10.55 2.13
N VAL A 188 23.09 10.77 2.43
CA VAL A 188 23.58 11.87 3.24
C VAL A 188 24.69 12.56 2.44
N GLY A 189 24.32 13.59 1.68
CA GLY A 189 25.22 14.27 0.75
C GLY A 189 25.66 13.34 -0.37
N ASN A 190 26.93 12.95 -0.36
CA ASN A 190 27.55 12.08 -1.35
C ASN A 190 27.78 10.64 -0.83
N ARG A 191 27.21 10.28 0.32
CA ARG A 191 27.32 8.95 0.94
C ARG A 191 25.97 8.27 1.05
N VAL A 192 25.99 6.95 1.13
CA VAL A 192 24.82 6.11 1.42
C VAL A 192 24.94 5.49 2.81
N SER A 193 23.87 5.60 3.60
CA SER A 193 23.75 5.01 4.93
C SER A 193 22.59 4.02 5.00
N PHE A 194 22.83 2.90 5.66
CA PHE A 194 21.87 1.87 6.01
C PHE A 194 21.48 2.03 7.48
N PHE A 195 20.19 1.98 7.76
CA PHE A 195 19.62 2.08 9.09
C PHE A 195 18.78 0.84 9.35
N ASP A 196 19.31 -0.11 10.12
CA ASP A 196 18.58 -1.30 10.55
C ASP A 196 17.62 -0.91 11.67
N LEU A 197 16.32 -0.98 11.36
CA LEU A 197 15.24 -0.59 12.25
C LEU A 197 14.98 -1.63 13.34
N VAL A 198 15.32 -2.89 13.09
CA VAL A 198 15.08 -3.99 14.04
C VAL A 198 16.13 -3.94 15.15
N ASN A 199 17.39 -3.75 14.77
CA ASN A 199 18.50 -3.73 15.72
C ASN A 199 18.87 -2.32 16.20
N ASN A 200 18.22 -1.27 15.69
CA ASN A 200 18.54 0.13 15.96
C ASN A 200 20.03 0.43 15.71
N THR A 201 20.56 -0.08 14.61
CA THR A 201 21.96 0.12 14.20
C THR A 201 22.03 0.86 12.88
N SER A 202 23.13 1.55 12.62
CA SER A 202 23.37 2.21 11.35
C SER A 202 24.78 1.96 10.83
N TYR A 203 24.90 1.95 9.51
CA TYR A 203 26.15 1.72 8.82
C TYR A 203 26.22 2.57 7.55
N THR A 204 27.24 3.40 7.43
CA THR A 204 27.50 4.18 6.22
C THR A 204 28.53 3.46 5.36
N LEU A 205 28.26 3.33 4.05
CA LEU A 205 29.23 2.74 3.13
C LEU A 205 30.54 3.56 3.15
N PRO A 206 31.69 2.90 3.03
CA PRO A 206 32.99 3.59 3.01
C PRO A 206 33.25 4.36 1.70
N ILE A 207 32.38 4.20 0.70
CA ILE A 207 32.48 4.88 -0.59
C ILE A 207 31.75 6.22 -0.57
N GLU A 208 32.32 7.20 -1.28
CA GLU A 208 31.74 8.52 -1.47
C GLU A 208 31.68 8.88 -2.96
N MET A 209 30.60 9.51 -3.39
CA MET A 209 30.47 10.06 -4.74
C MET A 209 31.16 11.42 -4.83
N ARG A 210 31.53 11.85 -6.05
CA ARG A 210 32.17 13.17 -6.26
C ARG A 210 31.24 14.35 -6.02
N LYS A 211 29.93 14.12 -6.09
CA LYS A 211 28.86 15.10 -5.90
C LYS A 211 27.76 14.46 -5.05
N ASN A 212 26.82 15.29 -4.60
CA ASN A 212 25.64 14.80 -3.90
C ASN A 212 24.86 13.82 -4.78
N ILE A 213 24.35 12.78 -4.14
CA ILE A 213 23.52 11.76 -4.77
C ILE A 213 22.12 12.35 -4.95
N ASP A 214 21.56 12.20 -6.15
CA ASP A 214 20.23 12.66 -6.54
C ASP A 214 19.19 11.53 -6.46
N HIS A 215 19.59 10.33 -6.90
CA HIS A 215 18.72 9.16 -6.89
C HIS A 215 19.46 7.89 -6.48
N ILE A 216 18.75 7.01 -5.78
CA ILE A 216 19.17 5.64 -5.47
C ILE A 216 18.10 4.64 -5.91
N VAL A 217 18.52 3.45 -6.34
CA VAL A 217 17.61 2.32 -6.62
C VAL A 217 18.25 1.01 -6.19
N LEU A 218 17.46 0.15 -5.57
CA LEU A 218 17.85 -1.17 -5.11
C LEU A 218 17.19 -2.24 -5.98
N SER A 219 17.95 -3.26 -6.38
CA SER A 219 17.39 -4.43 -7.06
C SER A 219 16.32 -5.12 -6.20
N PRO A 220 15.31 -5.78 -6.80
CA PRO A 220 14.27 -6.49 -6.03
C PRO A 220 14.80 -7.58 -5.07
N LYS A 221 16.00 -8.11 -5.33
CA LYS A 221 16.68 -9.08 -4.47
C LYS A 221 17.57 -8.45 -3.38
N GLY A 222 17.72 -7.12 -3.36
CA GLY A 222 18.46 -6.40 -2.34
C GLY A 222 19.99 -6.45 -2.43
N ASN A 223 20.56 -7.06 -3.47
CA ASN A 223 22.00 -7.31 -3.58
C ASN A 223 22.76 -6.35 -4.51
N LEU A 224 22.05 -5.53 -5.30
CA LEU A 224 22.62 -4.48 -6.13
C LEU A 224 21.98 -3.14 -5.80
N LEU A 225 22.80 -2.15 -5.45
CA LEU A 225 22.41 -0.75 -5.24
C LEU A 225 23.05 0.11 -6.32
N VAL A 226 22.25 0.92 -7.01
CA VAL A 226 22.70 1.90 -7.99
C VAL A 226 22.44 3.30 -7.44
N THR A 227 23.42 4.18 -7.57
CA THR A 227 23.38 5.58 -7.13
C THR A 227 23.66 6.49 -8.32
N ILE A 228 22.92 7.60 -8.43
CA ILE A 228 23.06 8.60 -9.49
C ILE A 228 23.48 9.92 -8.82
N ASP A 229 24.57 10.53 -9.29
CA ASP A 229 25.04 11.83 -8.79
C ASP A 229 24.38 12.99 -9.54
N LEU A 230 24.37 14.18 -8.93
CA LEU A 230 23.87 15.38 -9.59
C LEU A 230 24.69 15.68 -10.85
N GLY A 231 24.03 15.72 -12.01
CA GLY A 231 24.63 16.16 -13.27
C GLY A 231 25.24 17.56 -13.18
N LYS A 232 26.19 17.92 -14.06
CA LYS A 232 26.59 19.33 -14.18
C LYS A 232 25.43 20.09 -14.82
N GLU A 233 24.85 21.09 -14.14
CA GLU A 233 24.05 22.09 -14.85
C GLU A 233 24.96 22.80 -15.85
N HIS A 234 24.76 22.52 -17.14
CA HIS A 234 25.20 23.44 -18.19
C HIS A 234 24.24 24.63 -18.15
N ARG A 235 24.51 25.61 -17.29
CA ARG A 235 23.86 26.92 -17.40
C ARG A 235 24.35 27.55 -18.69
N SER A 236 23.56 27.45 -19.76
CA SER A 236 23.74 28.31 -20.93
C SER A 236 23.40 29.73 -20.47
N SER A 237 24.43 30.57 -20.39
CA SER A 237 24.26 32.03 -20.31
C SER A 237 23.75 32.57 -21.64
#